data_AF-A0A1F6P0H3-F1
#
_entry.id   AF-A0A1F6P0H3-F1
#
_cell.length_a   1.000
_cell.length_b   1.000
_cell.length_c   1.000
_cell.angle_alpha   90.00
_cell.angle_beta   90.00
_cell.angle_gamma   90.00
#
_symmetry.space_group_name_H-M   'P 1'
#
loop_
_entity.id
_entity.type
_entity.pdbx_description
1 polymer ?
#
loop_
_entity_poly.entity_id
_entity_poly.type
_entity_poly.pdbx_seq_one_letter_code
_entity_poly.pdbx_strand_id
1 'polypeptide(L)'
;MDSIKNIIKIPELKKPPAYKWQDLALDIIKGIPDANTKKSSVFKCCKQSPQHAKIAFEDCKELNKLYVQYFLKVFNELESRTNT
;
A
#
# COMPACT_ATOMS: atom_id res chain seq x y z
N MET A 1 -8.09 47.78 -0.26
CA MET A 1 -6.82 47.02 -0.29
C MET A 1 -7.19 45.55 -0.42
N ASP A 2 -7.31 45.07 -1.64
CA ASP A 2 -7.65 43.68 -1.91
C ASP A 2 -6.56 42.77 -1.31
N SER A 3 -7.00 41.85 -0.44
CA SER A 3 -6.10 40.97 0.29
C SER A 3 -5.41 40.02 -0.68
N ILE A 4 -4.07 39.92 -0.59
CA ILE A 4 -3.18 39.02 -1.34
C ILE A 4 -3.69 37.56 -1.36
N LYS A 5 -4.48 37.17 -0.36
CA LYS A 5 -5.19 35.89 -0.27
C LYS A 5 -6.08 35.58 -1.50
N ASN A 6 -6.61 36.59 -2.19
CA ASN A 6 -7.46 36.39 -3.38
C ASN A 6 -6.67 36.16 -4.68
N ILE A 7 -5.35 36.38 -4.69
CA ILE A 7 -4.50 36.24 -5.88
C ILE A 7 -3.93 34.82 -6.01
N ILE A 8 -3.78 34.10 -4.88
CA ILE A 8 -3.26 32.73 -4.88
C ILE A 8 -4.43 31.75 -4.76
N LYS A 9 -5.13 31.54 -5.89
CA LYS A 9 -6.06 30.42 -6.03
C LYS A 9 -5.22 29.13 -6.10
N ILE A 10 -4.89 28.54 -4.95
CA ILE A 10 -4.25 27.22 -4.91
C ILE A 10 -5.29 26.25 -5.50
N PRO A 11 -5.06 25.66 -6.68
CA PRO A 11 -6.01 24.70 -7.23
C PRO A 11 -6.14 23.56 -6.23
N GLU A 12 -7.37 23.29 -5.79
CA GLU A 12 -7.64 22.13 -4.95
C GLU A 12 -7.09 20.91 -5.68
N LEU A 13 -6.09 20.23 -5.08
CA LEU A 13 -5.58 18.98 -5.61
C LEU A 13 -6.75 17.99 -5.57
N LYS A 14 -7.42 17.83 -6.70
CA LYS A 14 -8.44 16.81 -6.90
C LYS A 14 -7.73 15.47 -6.74
N LYS A 15 -7.90 14.84 -5.57
CA LYS A 15 -7.30 13.54 -5.29
C LYS A 15 -7.68 12.62 -6.44
N PRO A 16 -6.70 11.98 -7.12
CA PRO A 16 -7.02 11.02 -8.16
C PRO A 16 -7.96 9.97 -7.57
N PRO A 17 -8.83 9.34 -8.39
CA PRO A 17 -9.71 8.28 -7.92
C PRO A 17 -8.85 7.26 -7.15
N ALA A 18 -9.10 7.13 -5.84
CA ALA A 18 -8.33 6.25 -4.99
C ALA A 18 -8.58 4.84 -5.49
N TYR A 19 -7.57 4.26 -6.15
CA TYR A 19 -7.69 2.89 -6.58
C TYR A 19 -7.67 2.02 -5.32
N LYS A 20 -8.62 1.09 -5.17
CA LYS A 20 -8.77 0.24 -3.98
C LYS A 20 -7.45 -0.42 -3.52
N TRP A 21 -6.55 -0.73 -4.46
CA TRP A 21 -5.24 -1.30 -4.17
C TRP A 21 -4.26 -0.32 -3.49
N GLN A 22 -4.40 1.00 -3.70
CA GLN A 22 -3.60 2.02 -3.05
C GLN A 22 -3.99 2.15 -1.57
N ASP A 23 -5.30 2.12 -1.27
CA ASP A 23 -5.78 2.13 0.11
C ASP A 23 -5.30 0.89 0.87
N LEU A 24 -5.33 -0.28 0.22
CA LEU A 24 -4.75 -1.51 0.76
C LEU A 24 -3.25 -1.37 1.03
N ALA A 25 -2.48 -0.80 0.09
CA ALA A 25 -1.05 -0.57 0.29
C ALA A 25 -0.79 0.36 1.49
N LEU A 26 -1.57 1.42 1.63
CA LEU A 26 -1.48 2.35 2.76
C LEU A 26 -1.84 1.68 4.09
N ASP A 27 -2.83 0.79 4.11
CA ASP A 27 -3.20 0.02 5.29
C ASP A 27 -2.08 -0.94 5.73
N ILE A 28 -1.49 -1.68 4.77
CA ILE A 28 -0.36 -2.57 5.02
C ILE A 28 0.84 -1.79 5.60
N ILE A 29 1.15 -0.63 5.02
CA ILE A 29 2.26 0.22 5.50
C ILE A 29 2.02 0.72 6.93
N LYS A 30 0.77 0.98 7.30
CA LYS A 30 0.42 1.36 8.68
C LYS A 30 0.50 0.16 9.64
N GLY A 31 0.13 -1.03 9.19
CA GLY A 31 0.09 -2.24 10.01
C GLY A 31 1.44 -2.94 10.20
N ILE A 32 2.43 -2.69 9.34
CA ILE A 32 3.77 -3.30 9.41
C ILE A 32 4.81 -2.21 9.71
N PRO A 33 5.45 -2.21 10.90
CA PRO A 33 6.36 -1.14 11.34
C PRO A 33 7.48 -0.79 10.36
N ASP A 34 8.10 -1.78 9.73
CA ASP A 34 9.23 -1.60 8.81
C ASP A 34 8.81 -1.48 7.33
N ALA A 35 7.50 -1.50 7.02
CA ALA A 35 7.04 -1.48 5.62
C ALA A 35 7.38 -0.19 4.87
N ASN A 36 7.60 0.93 5.57
CA ASN A 36 8.08 2.16 4.93
C ASN A 36 9.44 1.98 4.25
N THR A 37 10.31 1.08 4.74
CA THR A 37 11.62 0.80 4.14
C THR A 37 11.51 0.18 2.74
N LYS A 38 10.39 -0.52 2.46
CA LYS A 38 10.10 -1.16 1.18
C LYS A 38 8.75 -0.72 0.60
N LYS A 39 8.38 0.54 0.84
CA LYS A 39 7.09 1.11 0.41
C LYS A 39 6.79 0.85 -1.07
N SER A 40 7.75 1.10 -1.96
CA SER A 40 7.57 0.86 -3.40
C SER A 40 7.26 -0.60 -3.73
N SER A 41 7.86 -1.56 -3.01
CA SER A 41 7.58 -2.98 -3.18
C SER A 41 6.16 -3.34 -2.70
N VAL A 42 5.72 -2.79 -1.56
CA VAL A 42 4.35 -2.99 -1.06
C VAL A 42 3.32 -2.47 -2.06
N PHE A 43 3.52 -1.27 -2.59
CA PHE A 43 2.66 -0.71 -3.65
C PHE A 43 2.66 -1.57 -4.91
N LYS A 44 3.82 -2.11 -5.32
CA LYS A 44 3.92 -3.02 -6.47
C LYS A 44 3.11 -4.31 -6.23
N CYS A 45 3.25 -4.94 -5.06
CA CYS A 45 2.49 -6.15 -4.70
C CYS A 45 0.98 -5.90 -4.75
N CYS A 46 0.50 -4.82 -4.11
CA CYS A 46 -0.92 -4.46 -4.12
C CYS A 46 -1.43 -4.16 -5.54
N LYS A 47 -0.64 -3.53 -6.39
CA LYS A 47 -1.00 -3.26 -7.79
C LYS A 47 -1.06 -4.53 -8.64
N GLN A 48 -0.13 -5.47 -8.41
CA GLN A 48 -0.03 -6.71 -9.16
C GLN A 48 -1.13 -7.70 -8.79
N SER A 49 -1.35 -7.95 -7.50
CA SER A 49 -2.47 -8.75 -7.02
C SER A 49 -2.93 -8.25 -5.66
N PRO A 50 -4.01 -7.45 -5.60
CA PRO A 50 -4.58 -6.99 -4.35
C PRO A 50 -5.01 -8.15 -3.44
N GLN A 51 -5.47 -9.26 -4.02
CA GLN A 51 -5.92 -10.44 -3.26
C GLN A 51 -4.75 -11.14 -2.56
N HIS A 52 -3.65 -11.41 -3.26
CA HIS A 52 -2.47 -12.01 -2.64
C HIS A 52 -1.83 -11.10 -1.61
N ALA A 53 -1.80 -9.78 -1.86
CA ALA A 53 -1.32 -8.81 -0.88
C ALA A 53 -2.19 -8.80 0.38
N LYS A 54 -3.52 -8.89 0.24
CA LYS A 54 -4.43 -8.98 1.38
C LYS A 54 -4.18 -10.24 2.21
N ILE A 55 -4.09 -11.42 1.56
CA ILE A 55 -3.83 -12.70 2.23
C ILE A 55 -2.48 -12.65 2.95
N ALA A 56 -1.42 -12.17 2.30
CA ALA A 56 -0.11 -12.05 2.90
C ALA A 56 -0.10 -11.13 4.13
N PHE A 57 -0.89 -10.05 4.11
CA PHE A 57 -1.02 -9.15 5.25
C PHE A 57 -1.85 -9.75 6.40
N GLU A 58 -2.91 -10.50 6.09
CA GLU A 58 -3.68 -11.26 7.07
C GLU A 58 -2.81 -12.32 7.76
N ASP A 59 -2.01 -13.07 7.00
CA ASP A 59 -1.05 -14.05 7.53
C ASP A 59 0.00 -13.39 8.45
N CYS A 60 0.50 -12.20 8.08
CA CYS A 60 1.38 -11.42 8.96
C CYS A 60 0.73 -11.10 10.31
N LYS A 61 -0.57 -10.73 10.30
CA LYS A 61 -1.32 -10.38 11.52
C LYS A 61 -1.61 -11.62 12.36
N GLU A 62 -2.08 -12.69 11.74
CA GLU A 62 -2.43 -13.95 12.42
C GLU A 62 -1.22 -14.61 13.09
N LEU A 63 -0.06 -14.58 12.43
CA LEU A 63 1.17 -15.16 12.96
C LEU A 63 2.01 -14.18 13.79
N ASN A 64 1.54 -12.96 13.98
CA ASN A 64 2.27 -11.86 14.62
C ASN A 64 3.68 -11.63 14.02
N LYS A 65 3.80 -11.81 12.71
CA LYS A 65 5.04 -11.63 11.92
C LYS A 65 4.99 -10.31 11.15
N LEU A 66 4.94 -9.20 11.89
CA LEU A 66 4.80 -7.84 11.36
C LEU A 66 6.13 -7.27 10.84
N TYR A 67 6.77 -7.96 9.90
CA TYR A 67 7.97 -7.49 9.20
C TYR A 67 7.79 -7.62 7.69
N VAL A 68 8.16 -6.58 6.94
CA VAL A 68 7.85 -6.46 5.51
C VAL A 68 8.48 -7.57 4.67
N GLN A 69 9.59 -8.15 5.15
CA GLN A 69 10.23 -9.28 4.47
C GLN A 69 9.35 -10.54 4.49
N TYR A 70 8.60 -10.77 5.58
CA TYR A 70 7.65 -11.88 5.65
C TYR A 70 6.48 -11.68 4.71
N PHE A 71 5.89 -10.48 4.72
CA PHE A 71 4.86 -10.09 3.78
C PHE A 71 5.28 -10.37 2.33
N LEU A 72 6.49 -9.92 1.93
CA LEU A 72 7.00 -10.13 0.58
C LEU A 72 7.25 -11.61 0.28
N LYS A 73 7.74 -12.39 1.25
CA LYS A 73 7.92 -13.83 1.12
C LYS A 73 6.58 -14.52 0.82
N VAL A 74 5.57 -14.31 1.67
CA VAL A 74 4.24 -14.94 1.52
C VAL A 74 3.59 -14.52 0.20
N PHE A 75 3.68 -13.23 -0.17
CA PHE A 75 3.17 -12.75 -1.45
C PHE A 75 3.80 -13.50 -2.64
N ASN A 76 5.13 -13.64 -2.64
CA ASN A 76 5.84 -14.32 -3.73
C ASN A 76 5.50 -15.82 -3.80
N GLU A 77 5.31 -16.47 -2.65
CA GLU A 77 4.87 -17.87 -2.62
C GLU A 77 3.47 -18.05 -3.22
N LEU A 78 2.52 -17.18 -2.87
CA LEU A 78 1.17 -17.19 -3.46
C LEU A 78 1.19 -16.92 -4.97
N GLU A 79 2.00 -15.96 -5.39
CA GLU A 79 2.15 -15.60 -6.80
C GLU A 79 2.73 -16.76 -7.62
N SER A 80 3.80 -17.41 -7.13
CA SER A 80 4.42 -18.55 -7.81
C SER A 80 3.47 -19.73 -8.01
N ARG A 81 2.55 -19.97 -7.05
CA ARG A 81 1.56 -21.06 -7.12
C ARG A 81 0.46 -20.81 -8.14
N THR A 82 0.22 -19.55 -8.48
CA THR A 82 -0.83 -19.17 -9.44
C THR A 82 -0.32 -19.23 -10.89
N ASN A 83 1.00 -19.13 -11.08
CA ASN A 83 1.66 -19.20 -12.38
C ASN A 83 2.08 -20.62 -12.80
N THR A 84 1.72 -21.65 -12.02
CA THR A 84 1.95 -23.07 -12.32
C THR A 84 0.63 -23.72 -12.71
#